data_AF-F0H6L2-F1
#
_entry.id   AF-F0H6L2-F1
#
_cell.length_a   1.000
_cell.length_b   1.000
_cell.length_c   1.000
_cell.angle_alpha   90.00
_cell.angle_beta   90.00
_cell.angle_gamma   90.00
#
_symmetry.space_group_name_H-M   'P 1'
#
loop_
_entity.id
_entity.type
_entity.pdbx_description
1 polymer ?
#
loop_
_entity_poly.entity_id
_entity_poly.type
_entity_poly.pdbx_seq_one_letter_code
_entity_poly.pdbx_strand_id
1 'polypeptide(L)' 'MDRIKFEEIPDFFYPNSLAILFPYIRAFVSTLSLQANSSPMILPTVNLMGLTEKLRDNTSVVE' A
#
# COMPACT_ATOMS: atom_id res chain seq x y z
N MET A 1 11.27 -24.43 -3.91
CA MET A 1 11.16 -23.02 -3.52
C MET A 1 10.83 -23.00 -2.05
N ASP A 2 11.76 -22.58 -1.21
CA ASP A 2 11.49 -22.35 0.21
C ASP A 2 10.36 -21.33 0.35
N ARG A 3 9.35 -21.68 1.16
CA ARG A 3 8.26 -20.76 1.50
C ARG A 3 8.76 -19.92 2.67
N ILE A 4 8.83 -18.60 2.48
CA ILE A 4 9.16 -17.66 3.55
C ILE A 4 8.10 -17.80 4.65
N LYS A 5 8.52 -18.02 5.90
CA LYS A 5 7.60 -18.08 7.04
C LYS A 5 7.16 -16.67 7.43
N PHE A 6 5.98 -16.57 8.05
CA PHE A 6 5.45 -15.28 8.47
C PHE A 6 6.39 -14.57 9.46
N GLU A 7 6.98 -15.32 10.39
CA GLU A 7 7.97 -14.79 11.35
C GLU A 7 9.26 -14.25 10.70
N GLU A 8 9.55 -14.62 9.46
CA GLU A 8 10.74 -14.17 8.74
C GLU A 8 10.52 -12.88 7.94
N ILE A 9 9.28 -12.36 7.92
CA ILE A 9 8.97 -11.09 7.25
C ILE A 9 9.65 -9.94 8.01
N PRO A 10 10.59 -9.22 7.39
CA PRO A 10 11.30 -8.14 8.06
C PRO A 10 10.40 -6.95 8.36
N ASP A 11 10.71 -6.19 9.41
CA ASP A 11 9.91 -5.02 9.81
C ASP A 11 9.83 -3.93 8.75
N PHE A 12 10.84 -3.83 7.89
CA PHE A 12 10.86 -2.88 6.78
C PHE A 12 9.92 -3.27 5.63
N PHE A 13 9.36 -4.49 5.61
CA PHE A 13 8.49 -4.96 4.54
C PHE A 13 7.26 -4.07 4.38
N TYR A 14 6.51 -3.84 5.46
CA TYR A 14 5.29 -3.05 5.46
C TYR A 14 5.51 -1.56 5.10
N PRO A 15 6.47 -0.82 5.69
CA PRO A 15 6.68 0.58 5.30
C PRO A 15 7.24 0.71 3.88
N ASN A 16 8.15 -0.16 3.44
CA ASN A 16 8.73 -0.09 2.11
C ASN A 16 7.72 -0.47 1.02
N SER A 17 6.93 -1.52 1.24
CA SER A 17 5.89 -1.93 0.29
C SER A 17 4.84 -0.84 0.10
N LEU A 18 4.42 -0.17 1.19
CA LEU A 18 3.54 1.00 1.12
C LEU A 18 4.16 2.16 0.35
N ALA A 19 5.44 2.47 0.59
CA ALA A 19 6.14 3.54 -0.11
C ALA A 19 6.25 3.28 -1.62
N ILE A 20 6.41 2.02 -2.02
CA ILE A 20 6.48 1.61 -3.43
C ILE A 20 5.08 1.61 -4.07
N LEU A 21 4.07 1.09 -3.37
CA LEU A 21 2.72 0.91 -3.93
C LEU A 21 1.92 2.23 -4.00
N PHE A 22 2.09 3.11 -3.01
CA PHE A 22 1.30 4.34 -2.90
C PHE A 22 1.33 5.24 -4.15
N PRO A 23 2.48 5.48 -4.82
CA PRO A 23 2.52 6.21 -6.09
C PRO A 23 1.61 5.63 -7.17
N TYR A 24 1.49 4.30 -7.26
CA TYR A 24 0.62 3.64 -8.24
C TYR A 24 -0.86 3.84 -7.89
N ILE A 25 -1.23 3.69 -6.62
CA ILE A 25 -2.60 3.96 -6.17
C ILE A 25 -2.98 5.42 -6.45
N ARG A 26 -2.08 6.36 -6.15
CA ARG A 26 -2.27 7.79 -6.42
C ARG A 26 -2.48 8.07 -7.91
N ALA A 27 -1.67 7.48 -8.78
CA ALA A 27 -1.82 7.63 -10.23
C ALA A 27 -3.13 7.02 -10.75
N PHE A 28 -3.52 5.87 -10.20
CA PHE A 28 -4.75 5.19 -10.56
C PHE A 28 -6.00 6.00 -10.20
N VAL A 29 -6.08 6.52 -8.97
CA VAL A 29 -7.19 7.38 -8.53
C VAL A 29 -7.28 8.65 -9.36
N SER A 30 -6.13 9.25 -9.70
CA SER A 30 -6.07 10.45 -10.56
C SER A 30 -6.64 10.15 -11.95
N THR A 31 -6.27 9.00 -12.51
CA THR A 31 -6.75 8.54 -13.82
C THR A 31 -8.24 8.25 -13.82
N LEU A 32 -8.74 7.55 -12.80
CA LEU A 32 -10.18 7.27 -12.67
C LEU A 32 -11.00 8.56 -12.54
N SER A 33 -10.51 9.52 -11.74
CA SER A 33 -11.21 10.80 -11.55
C SER A 33 -11.26 11.61 -12.84
N LEU A 34 -10.18 11.61 -13.62
CA LEU A 34 -10.13 12.21 -14.95
C LEU A 34 -11.14 11.55 -15.91
N GLN A 35 -11.23 10.22 -15.91
CA GLN A 35 -12.17 9.47 -16.75
C GLN A 35 -13.63 9.66 -16.34
N ALA A 36 -13.89 9.96 -15.06
CA ALA A 36 -15.23 10.25 -14.56
C ALA A 36 -15.77 11.63 -14.97
N ASN A 37 -15.10 12.34 -15.89
CA ASN A 37 -15.42 13.72 -16.29
C ASN A 37 -15.42 14.72 -15.11
N SER A 38 -14.78 14.34 -14.00
CA SER A 38 -14.55 15.17 -12.82
C SER A 38 -13.17 15.81 -12.91
N SER A 39 -12.94 16.93 -12.20
CA SER A 39 -11.61 17.51 -12.12
C SER A 39 -10.62 16.47 -11.58
N PRO A 40 -9.40 16.32 -12.15
CA PRO A 40 -8.46 15.31 -11.72
C PRO A 40 -8.15 15.43 -10.21
N MET A 41 -8.53 14.41 -9.45
CA MET A 41 -8.26 14.35 -8.02
C MET A 41 -6.83 13.86 -7.79
N ILE A 42 -5.93 14.79 -7.43
CA ILE A 42 -4.57 14.45 -7.03
C ILE A 42 -4.54 14.20 -5.53
N LEU A 43 -4.27 12.95 -5.14
CA LEU A 43 -4.07 12.63 -3.73
C LEU A 43 -2.82 13.36 -3.20
N PRO A 44 -2.90 14.01 -2.02
CA PRO A 44 -1.74 14.60 -1.38
C PRO A 44 -0.77 13.50 -0.91
N THR A 45 0.47 13.89 -0.61
CA THR A 45 1.38 13.01 0.11
C THR A 45 0.79 12.73 1.49
N VAL A 46 0.56 11.45 1.80
CA VAL A 46 0.03 11.02 3.10
C VAL A 46 1.12 10.30 3.88
N ASN A 47 1.12 10.50 5.20
CA ASN A 47 1.98 9.73 6.09
C ASN A 47 1.37 8.34 6.31
N LEU A 48 1.97 7.32 5.71
CA LEU A 48 1.50 5.93 5.78
C LEU A 48 2.09 5.14 6.95
N MET A 49 2.95 5.71 7.80
CA MET A 49 3.53 4.98 8.94
C MET A 49 2.47 4.43 9.88
N GLY A 50 1.38 5.17 10.13
CA GLY A 50 0.28 4.69 10.97
C GLY A 50 -0.53 3.53 10.37
N LEU A 51 -0.36 3.25 9.07
CA LEU A 51 -0.98 2.12 8.40
C LEU A 51 -0.12 0.84 8.49
N THR A 52 1.19 1.00 8.70
CA THR A 52 2.15 -0.09 8.80
C THR A 52 1.79 -1.10 9.90
N GLU A 53 1.51 -0.62 11.12
CA GLU A 53 1.11 -1.49 12.24
C GLU A 53 -0.24 -2.17 11.97
N LYS A 54 -1.22 -1.40 11.49
CA LYS A 54 -2.54 -1.95 11.16
C LYS A 54 -2.47 -3.08 10.13
N LEU A 55 -1.65 -2.93 9.09
CA LEU A 55 -1.51 -3.97 8.09
C LEU A 55 -0.84 -5.20 8.67
N ARG A 56 0.20 -5.03 9.49
CA ARG A 56 0.87 -6.15 10.17
C ARG A 56 -0.11 -6.94 11.04
N ASP A 57 -0.89 -6.25 11.87
CA ASP A 57 -1.83 -6.88 12.81
C ASP A 57 -2.98 -7.61 12.11
N ASN A 58 -3.32 -7.18 10.88
CA ASN A 58 -4.39 -7.78 10.08
C ASN A 58 -3.87 -8.73 8.98
N THR A 59 -2.56 -8.99 8.91
CA THR A 59 -2.01 -9.95 7.94
C THR A 59 -2.07 -11.36 8.51
N SER A 60 -2.71 -12.27 7.79
CA SER A 60 -2.80 -13.68 8.13
C SER A 60 -2.29 -14.55 6.98
N VAL A 61 -1.69 -15.69 7.30
CA VAL A 61 -1.34 -16.70 6.30
C VAL A 61 -2.63 -17.36 5.80
N VAL A 62 -2.83 -17.38 4.49
CA VAL A 62 -3.93 -18.10 3.84
C VAL A 62 -3.40 -19.48 3.42
N GLU A 63 -4.06 -20.54 3.89
CA GLU A 63 -3.73 -21.95 3.59
C GLU A 63 -4.16 -22.38 2.19
#